data_AF-A0A1Q9EUN0-F1
#
_entry.id   AF-A0A1Q9EUN0-F1
#
_cell.length_a   1.000
_cell.length_b   1.000
_cell.length_c   1.000
_cell.angle_alpha   90.00
_cell.angle_beta   90.00
_cell.angle_gamma   90.00
#
_symmetry.space_group_name_H-M   'P 1'
#
loop_
_entity.id
_entity.type
_entity.pdbx_description
1 polymer ?
#
loop_
_entity_poly.entity_id
_entity_poly.type
_entity_poly.pdbx_seq_one_letter_code
_entity_poly.pdbx_strand_id
1 'polypeptide(L)'
;MLRITLLSGEEVASLPLTELSDVKALKHRLHQQHGLPPRFRQRLLHDGHTLDDAVKLDTAMDLQVLIVAFSEFSEDQQQELYVAASDGNVAKVDTLLQLPMDPDAADDDDGITPLMLASENGHVDVAHLLLEAGALPDSRDNRGETALMDAAHNGHAPVVRLLLEAGAQSDARDVAGKTALMMTADPDVRRLLEAPATT
;
A
#
# COMPACT_ATOMS: atom_id res chain seq x y z
N MET A 1 13.65 -25.83 -5.77
CA MET A 1 12.87 -25.40 -4.59
C MET A 1 13.49 -24.11 -4.10
N LEU A 2 12.67 -23.19 -3.61
CA LEU A 2 13.11 -22.03 -2.86
C LEU A 2 12.96 -22.36 -1.38
N ARG A 3 14.01 -22.16 -0.60
CA ARG A 3 13.95 -22.29 0.86
C ARG A 3 14.08 -20.89 1.45
N ILE A 4 13.10 -20.47 2.24
CA ILE A 4 13.04 -19.14 2.81
C ILE A 4 13.20 -19.25 4.33
N THR A 5 14.20 -18.55 4.88
CA THR A 5 14.46 -18.50 6.32
C THR A 5 14.53 -17.06 6.82
N LEU A 6 14.29 -16.84 8.11
CA LEU A 6 14.66 -15.61 8.79
C LEU A 6 16.19 -15.54 8.96
N LEU A 7 16.72 -14.36 9.27
CA LEU A 7 18.14 -14.22 9.63
C LEU A 7 18.55 -15.04 10.87
N SER A 8 17.59 -15.39 11.73
CA SER A 8 17.79 -16.31 12.85
C SER A 8 18.05 -17.77 12.42
N GLY A 9 17.79 -18.10 11.15
CA GLY A 9 17.85 -19.46 10.61
C GLY A 9 16.52 -20.22 10.69
N GLU A 10 15.48 -19.63 11.29
CA GLU A 10 14.13 -20.21 11.33
C GLU A 10 13.54 -20.32 9.92
N GLU A 11 12.96 -21.48 9.58
CA GLU A 11 12.34 -21.69 8.27
C GLU A 11 10.94 -21.08 8.22
N VAL A 12 10.73 -20.19 7.25
CA VAL A 12 9.45 -19.51 7.01
C VAL A 12 8.59 -20.30 6.02
N ALA A 13 9.22 -20.73 4.92
CA ALA A 13 8.53 -21.39 3.83
C ALA A 13 9.50 -22.20 2.97
N SER A 14 8.96 -23.23 2.33
CA SER A 14 9.64 -24.00 1.29
C SER A 14 8.69 -24.08 0.10
N LEU A 15 9.07 -23.47 -1.03
CA LEU A 15 8.17 -23.24 -2.16
C LEU A 15 8.73 -23.79 -3.48
N PRO A 16 7.92 -24.44 -4.33
CA PRO A 16 8.37 -24.89 -5.64
C PRO A 16 8.58 -23.70 -6.59
N LEU A 17 9.54 -23.83 -7.51
CA LEU A 17 9.90 -22.77 -8.50
C LEU A 17 8.78 -22.50 -9.51
N THR A 18 7.87 -23.46 -9.70
CA THR A 18 6.80 -23.39 -10.70
C THR A 18 5.68 -22.40 -10.34
N GLU A 19 5.68 -21.86 -9.13
CA GLU A 19 4.58 -21.06 -8.59
C GLU A 19 4.88 -19.55 -8.52
N LEU A 20 6.07 -19.10 -8.89
CA LEU A 20 6.52 -17.71 -8.70
C LEU A 20 7.29 -17.21 -9.92
N SER A 21 6.98 -15.99 -10.39
CA SER A 21 7.70 -15.36 -11.50
C SER A 21 9.01 -14.71 -11.03
N ASP A 22 8.97 -14.00 -9.91
CA ASP A 22 10.01 -13.09 -9.45
C ASP A 22 9.94 -12.85 -7.93
N VAL A 23 10.89 -12.06 -7.43
CA VAL A 23 10.99 -11.65 -6.02
C VAL A 23 9.76 -10.87 -5.55
N LYS A 24 9.17 -10.01 -6.38
CA LYS A 24 7.92 -9.30 -6.05
C LYS A 24 6.80 -10.29 -5.73
N ALA A 25 6.56 -11.25 -6.61
CA ALA A 25 5.54 -12.29 -6.43
C ALA A 25 5.81 -13.13 -5.16
N LEU A 26 7.08 -13.46 -4.88
CA LEU A 26 7.44 -14.17 -3.65
C LEU A 26 7.11 -13.35 -2.41
N LYS A 27 7.49 -12.07 -2.35
CA LYS A 27 7.20 -11.20 -1.20
C LYS A 27 5.70 -11.05 -0.95
N HIS A 28 4.89 -10.93 -2.01
CA HIS A 28 3.43 -10.95 -1.89
C HIS A 28 2.91 -12.25 -1.28
N ARG A 29 3.41 -13.38 -1.76
CA ARG A 29 2.97 -14.67 -1.22
C ARG A 29 3.35 -14.86 0.24
N LEU A 30 4.56 -14.44 0.62
CA LEU A 30 5.00 -14.45 2.02
C LEU A 30 4.10 -13.58 2.90
N HIS A 31 3.65 -12.43 2.41
CA HIS A 31 2.69 -11.60 3.14
C HIS A 31 1.34 -12.32 3.30
N GLN A 32 0.74 -12.76 2.20
CA GLN A 32 -0.63 -13.30 2.18
C GLN A 32 -0.76 -14.67 2.86
N GLN A 33 0.23 -15.55 2.70
CA GLN A 33 0.13 -16.95 3.15
C GLN A 33 0.95 -17.26 4.40
N HIS A 34 1.93 -16.42 4.74
CA HIS A 34 2.85 -16.68 5.86
C HIS A 34 2.84 -15.55 6.90
N GLY A 35 2.01 -14.52 6.73
CA GLY A 35 1.83 -13.45 7.72
C GLY A 35 3.03 -12.51 7.86
N LEU A 36 3.95 -12.50 6.89
CA LEU A 36 5.02 -11.52 6.84
C LEU A 36 4.44 -10.13 6.56
N PRO A 37 5.13 -9.03 6.91
CA PRO A 37 4.67 -7.68 6.58
C PRO A 37 4.67 -7.43 5.06
N PRO A 38 4.05 -6.35 4.57
CA PRO A 38 3.96 -6.05 3.14
C PRO A 38 5.32 -6.01 2.40
N ARG A 39 5.29 -6.14 1.07
CA ARG A 39 6.49 -6.27 0.19
C ARG A 39 7.60 -5.30 0.55
N PHE A 40 7.24 -4.03 0.73
CA PHE A 40 8.18 -2.94 0.96
C PHE A 40 8.96 -3.08 2.29
N ARG A 41 8.41 -3.84 3.25
CA ARG A 41 9.05 -4.19 4.52
C ARG A 41 9.84 -5.49 4.50
N GLN A 42 9.94 -6.15 3.35
CA GLN A 42 10.72 -7.38 3.16
C GLN A 42 11.97 -7.10 2.32
N ARG A 43 13.14 -7.51 2.81
CA ARG A 43 14.37 -7.62 2.00
C ARG A 43 14.72 -9.09 1.88
N LEU A 44 14.71 -9.61 0.66
CA LEU A 44 15.17 -10.96 0.38
C LEU A 44 16.65 -10.91 0.03
N LEU A 45 17.42 -11.81 0.63
CA LEU A 45 18.85 -11.92 0.43
C LEU A 45 19.20 -13.30 -0.10
N HIS A 46 20.12 -13.34 -1.04
CA HIS A 46 20.80 -14.56 -1.49
C HIS A 46 22.31 -14.36 -1.32
N ASP A 47 22.97 -15.29 -0.63
CA ASP A 47 24.40 -15.19 -0.29
C ASP A 47 24.79 -13.83 0.33
N GLY A 48 23.91 -13.28 1.19
CA GLY A 48 24.11 -12.00 1.88
C GLY A 48 23.83 -10.74 1.04
N HIS A 49 23.40 -10.88 -0.22
CA HIS A 49 23.09 -9.75 -1.11
C HIS A 49 21.59 -9.59 -1.29
N THR A 50 21.08 -8.36 -1.15
CA THR A 50 19.67 -8.04 -1.40
C THR A 50 19.31 -8.28 -2.86
N LEU A 51 18.15 -8.89 -3.10
CA LEU A 51 17.58 -9.09 -4.42
C LEU A 51 16.55 -8.00 -4.74
N ASP A 52 16.67 -7.43 -5.94
CA ASP A 52 15.66 -6.54 -6.50
C ASP A 52 14.36 -7.30 -6.79
N ASP A 53 13.24 -6.58 -6.76
CA ASP A 53 11.90 -7.14 -6.96
C ASP A 53 11.70 -7.78 -8.34
N ALA A 54 12.46 -7.34 -9.35
CA ALA A 54 12.40 -7.87 -10.71
C ALA A 54 13.25 -9.14 -10.93
N VAL A 55 14.03 -9.59 -9.94
CA VAL A 55 14.85 -10.79 -10.06
C VAL A 55 13.95 -12.01 -10.24
N LYS A 56 14.16 -12.76 -11.33
CA LYS A 56 13.44 -14.00 -11.61
C LYS A 56 13.88 -15.13 -10.69
N LEU A 57 12.93 -15.96 -10.27
CA LEU A 57 13.16 -17.10 -9.39
C LEU A 57 13.06 -18.41 -10.19
N ASP A 58 13.95 -18.60 -11.16
CA ASP A 58 13.97 -19.76 -12.05
C ASP A 58 14.90 -20.90 -11.59
N THR A 59 15.71 -20.63 -10.56
CA THR A 59 16.73 -21.55 -10.05
C THR A 59 16.52 -21.77 -8.55
N ALA A 60 16.85 -22.97 -8.06
CA ALA A 60 16.79 -23.28 -6.64
C ALA A 60 17.79 -22.42 -5.86
N MET A 61 17.35 -21.82 -4.76
CA MET A 61 18.15 -20.92 -3.94
C MET A 61 17.66 -20.95 -2.50
N ASP A 62 18.62 -20.80 -1.58
CA ASP A 62 18.35 -20.50 -0.18
C ASP A 62 18.28 -18.97 -0.05
N LEU A 63 17.15 -18.49 0.46
CA LEU A 63 16.83 -17.08 0.64
C LEU A 63 16.67 -16.76 2.11
N GLN A 64 17.26 -15.66 2.53
CA GLN A 64 17.01 -15.08 3.83
C GLN A 64 16.05 -13.90 3.68
N VAL A 65 15.04 -13.81 4.54
CA VAL A 65 14.18 -12.63 4.63
C VAL A 65 14.55 -11.82 5.86
N LEU A 66 14.89 -10.55 5.62
CA LEU A 66 15.04 -9.52 6.63
C LEU A 66 13.76 -8.69 6.67
N ILE A 67 13.17 -8.61 7.85
CA ILE A 67 12.04 -7.72 8.11
C ILE A 67 12.58 -6.34 8.47
N VAL A 68 12.12 -5.34 7.71
CA VAL A 68 12.48 -3.95 7.90
C VAL A 68 11.40 -3.27 8.74
N ALA A 69 11.80 -2.72 9.88
CA ALA A 69 10.95 -1.86 10.68
C ALA A 69 10.90 -0.46 10.05
N PHE A 70 9.79 0.25 10.28
CA PHE A 70 9.75 1.67 9.96
C PHE A 70 10.77 2.42 10.83
N SER A 71 11.37 3.46 10.28
CA SER A 71 12.29 4.35 10.98
C SER A 71 11.93 5.80 10.68
N GLU A 72 12.43 6.71 11.51
CA GLU A 72 12.34 8.15 11.22
C GLU A 72 12.96 8.45 9.85
N PHE A 73 12.27 9.28 9.09
CA PHE A 73 12.68 9.84 7.80
C PHE A 73 12.73 11.36 7.94
N SER A 74 13.43 12.05 7.03
CA SER A 74 13.51 13.50 7.07
C SER A 74 12.20 14.16 6.60
N GLU A 75 11.94 15.39 7.06
CA GLU A 75 10.85 16.23 6.54
C GLU A 75 10.90 16.31 5.00
N ASP A 76 12.11 16.44 4.42
CA ASP A 76 12.30 16.42 2.97
C ASP A 76 11.79 15.12 2.31
N GLN A 77 12.05 13.95 2.90
CA GLN A 77 11.62 12.66 2.36
C GLN A 77 10.11 12.49 2.46
N GLN A 78 9.52 12.94 3.57
CA GLN A 78 8.08 12.97 3.73
C GLN A 78 7.44 13.86 2.66
N GLN A 79 7.93 15.09 2.53
CA GLN A 79 7.46 16.04 1.53
C GLN A 79 7.60 15.49 0.11
N GLU A 80 8.70 14.80 -0.19
CA GLU A 80 8.88 14.13 -1.49
C GLU A 80 7.82 13.06 -1.75
N LEU A 81 7.45 12.26 -0.74
CA LEU A 81 6.39 11.25 -0.88
C LEU A 81 5.04 11.92 -1.14
N TYR A 82 4.76 13.04 -0.49
CA TYR A 82 3.52 13.80 -0.64
C TYR A 82 3.38 14.36 -2.04
N VAL A 83 4.42 15.06 -2.50
CA VAL A 83 4.44 15.63 -3.85
C VAL A 83 4.33 14.50 -4.88
N ALA A 84 5.07 13.42 -4.71
CA ALA A 84 5.00 12.29 -5.63
C ALA A 84 3.60 11.63 -5.64
N ALA A 85 2.94 11.52 -4.49
CA ALA A 85 1.60 10.96 -4.40
C ALA A 85 0.55 11.88 -5.04
N SER A 86 0.64 13.18 -4.75
CA SER A 86 -0.22 14.24 -5.30
C SER A 86 -0.06 14.38 -6.83
N ASP A 87 1.15 14.22 -7.36
CA ASP A 87 1.45 14.33 -8.80
C ASP A 87 1.20 13.02 -9.58
N GLY A 88 0.90 11.92 -8.88
CA GLY A 88 0.74 10.60 -9.51
C GLY A 88 2.05 9.96 -9.97
N ASN A 89 3.19 10.35 -9.39
CA ASN A 89 4.51 9.86 -9.76
C ASN A 89 4.81 8.47 -9.18
N VAL A 90 4.27 7.45 -9.83
CA VAL A 90 4.37 6.02 -9.46
C VAL A 90 5.82 5.59 -9.21
N ALA A 91 6.77 5.97 -10.07
CA ALA A 91 8.16 5.55 -9.95
C ALA A 91 8.84 6.14 -8.70
N LYS A 92 8.56 7.41 -8.39
CA LYS A 92 9.09 8.07 -7.20
C LYS A 92 8.48 7.51 -5.93
N VAL A 93 7.17 7.24 -5.93
CA VAL A 93 6.47 6.57 -4.83
C VAL A 93 7.06 5.18 -4.56
N ASP A 94 7.23 4.33 -5.59
CA ASP A 94 7.85 3.00 -5.39
C ASP A 94 9.27 3.13 -4.81
N THR A 95 10.09 4.03 -5.36
CA THR A 95 11.47 4.26 -4.86
C THR A 95 11.48 4.69 -3.40
N LEU A 96 10.60 5.61 -3.01
CA LEU A 96 10.52 6.12 -1.64
C LEU A 96 10.03 5.02 -0.70
N LEU A 97 9.01 4.24 -1.07
CA LEU A 97 8.49 3.14 -0.25
C LEU A 97 9.49 1.96 -0.12
N GLN A 98 10.52 1.87 -0.96
CA GLN A 98 11.66 0.97 -0.73
C GLN A 98 12.57 1.44 0.42
N LEU A 99 12.35 2.61 0.99
CA LEU A 99 12.95 3.05 2.25
C LEU A 99 12.10 2.55 3.43
N PRO A 100 12.66 2.47 4.66
CA PRO A 100 11.91 2.11 5.87
C PRO A 100 10.92 3.21 6.33
N MET A 101 10.19 3.83 5.40
CA MET A 101 9.21 4.87 5.71
C MET A 101 7.82 4.28 5.94
N ASP A 102 7.08 4.93 6.83
CA ASP A 102 5.68 4.62 7.07
C ASP A 102 4.83 5.19 5.92
N PRO A 103 4.06 4.38 5.17
CA PRO A 103 3.22 4.88 4.10
C PRO A 103 2.06 5.77 4.59
N ASP A 104 1.71 5.72 5.88
CA ASP A 104 0.71 6.57 6.53
C ASP A 104 1.32 7.79 7.23
N ALA A 105 2.59 8.12 6.94
CA ALA A 105 3.24 9.31 7.48
C ALA A 105 2.43 10.58 7.18
N ALA A 106 1.59 11.00 8.11
CA ALA A 106 0.66 12.13 7.99
C ALA A 106 1.37 13.47 8.19
N ASP A 107 0.89 14.54 7.57
CA ASP A 107 1.44 15.87 7.80
C ASP A 107 1.00 16.39 9.18
N ASP A 108 1.81 17.27 9.76
CA ASP A 108 1.61 17.75 11.12
C ASP A 108 0.43 18.74 11.25
N ASP A 109 -0.01 19.37 10.16
CA ASP A 109 -0.95 20.49 10.19
C ASP A 109 -2.40 20.03 10.03
N ASP A 110 -2.67 19.19 9.02
CA ASP A 110 -4.00 18.73 8.63
C ASP A 110 -4.17 17.20 8.82
N GLY A 111 -3.08 16.45 9.05
CA GLY A 111 -3.15 15.00 9.21
C GLY A 111 -3.46 14.25 7.91
N ILE A 112 -3.22 14.88 6.76
CA ILE A 112 -3.44 14.28 5.44
C ILE A 112 -2.41 13.18 5.24
N THR A 113 -2.78 12.06 4.60
CA THR A 113 -1.83 11.00 4.25
C THR A 113 -1.51 11.02 2.75
N PRO A 114 -0.39 10.40 2.31
CA PRO A 114 -0.12 10.22 0.88
C PRO A 114 -1.27 9.54 0.11
N LEU A 115 -2.00 8.62 0.76
CA LEU A 115 -3.13 7.92 0.16
C LEU A 115 -4.32 8.86 -0.07
N MET A 116 -4.55 9.83 0.82
CA MET A 116 -5.57 10.87 0.63
C MET A 116 -5.24 11.75 -0.58
N LEU A 117 -4.00 12.24 -0.71
CA LEU A 117 -3.58 13.06 -1.85
C LEU A 117 -3.73 12.32 -3.19
N ALA A 118 -3.29 11.05 -3.24
CA ALA A 118 -3.46 10.23 -4.43
C ALA A 118 -4.95 10.00 -4.76
N SER A 119 -5.79 9.93 -3.73
CA SER A 119 -7.22 9.68 -3.87
C SER A 119 -8.01 10.91 -4.29
N GLU A 120 -7.67 12.07 -3.74
CA GLU A 120 -8.18 13.38 -4.12
C GLU A 120 -7.93 13.68 -5.60
N ASN A 121 -6.73 13.32 -6.10
CA ASN A 121 -6.30 13.59 -7.49
C ASN A 121 -6.55 12.42 -8.47
N GLY A 122 -7.12 11.31 -7.99
CA GLY A 122 -7.52 10.20 -8.85
C GLY A 122 -6.38 9.30 -9.36
N HIS A 123 -5.23 9.28 -8.67
CA HIS A 123 -4.04 8.52 -9.03
C HIS A 123 -4.11 7.06 -8.57
N VAL A 124 -4.83 6.24 -9.31
CA VAL A 124 -5.09 4.81 -9.01
C VAL A 124 -3.81 4.01 -8.77
N ASP A 125 -2.81 4.15 -9.63
CA ASP A 125 -1.57 3.35 -9.53
C ASP A 125 -0.76 3.71 -8.28
N VAL A 126 -0.76 5.00 -7.89
CA VAL A 126 -0.15 5.45 -6.65
C VAL A 126 -0.93 4.95 -5.43
N ALA A 127 -2.26 5.10 -5.43
CA ALA A 127 -3.10 4.59 -4.36
C ALA A 127 -2.90 3.08 -4.17
N HIS A 128 -2.78 2.33 -5.26
CA HIS A 128 -2.51 0.89 -5.22
C HIS A 128 -1.15 0.61 -4.58
N LEU A 129 -0.08 1.33 -4.96
CA LEU A 129 1.24 1.14 -4.34
C LEU A 129 1.27 1.46 -2.84
N LEU A 130 0.57 2.51 -2.41
CA LEU A 130 0.49 2.88 -1.00
C LEU A 130 -0.25 1.82 -0.18
N LEU A 131 -1.38 1.31 -0.68
CA LEU A 131 -2.09 0.17 -0.09
C LEU A 131 -1.21 -1.10 -0.08
N GLU A 132 -0.46 -1.34 -1.16
CA GLU A 132 0.51 -2.44 -1.27
C GLU A 132 1.65 -2.33 -0.24
N ALA A 133 2.00 -1.10 0.18
CA ALA A 133 2.94 -0.83 1.26
C ALA A 133 2.34 -0.95 2.67
N GLY A 134 1.01 -1.09 2.77
CA GLY A 134 0.28 -1.24 4.01
C GLY A 134 -0.31 0.06 4.55
N ALA A 135 -0.49 1.10 3.71
CA ALA A 135 -1.27 2.26 4.08
C ALA A 135 -2.69 1.85 4.51
N LEU A 136 -3.20 2.45 5.58
CA LEU A 136 -4.52 2.16 6.12
C LEU A 136 -5.58 2.93 5.32
N PRO A 137 -6.52 2.25 4.66
CA PRO A 137 -7.55 2.92 3.85
C PRO A 137 -8.50 3.79 4.67
N ASP A 138 -8.63 3.52 5.97
CA ASP A 138 -9.49 4.24 6.92
C ASP A 138 -8.73 5.27 7.77
N SER A 139 -7.47 5.59 7.44
CA SER A 139 -6.75 6.72 8.03
C SER A 139 -7.57 8.00 7.91
N ARG A 140 -7.50 8.85 8.94
CA ARG A 140 -8.34 10.04 9.06
C ARG A 140 -7.52 11.29 9.29
N ASP A 141 -7.87 12.34 8.57
CA ASP A 141 -7.29 13.67 8.75
C ASP A 141 -7.91 14.38 9.98
N ASN A 142 -7.51 15.62 10.23
CA ASN A 142 -8.02 16.44 11.33
C ASN A 142 -9.51 16.79 11.21
N ARG A 143 -10.13 16.59 10.04
CA ARG A 143 -11.57 16.74 9.78
C ARG A 143 -12.31 15.41 9.81
N GLY A 144 -11.60 14.31 10.08
CA GLY A 144 -12.16 12.96 10.05
C GLY A 144 -12.47 12.45 8.64
N GLU A 145 -12.02 13.16 7.61
CA GLU A 145 -12.10 12.78 6.20
C GLU A 145 -11.14 11.59 5.94
N THR A 146 -11.45 10.79 4.92
CA THR A 146 -10.71 9.57 4.56
C THR A 146 -10.41 9.61 3.08
N ALA A 147 -9.44 8.82 2.62
CA ALA A 147 -9.13 8.69 1.19
C ALA A 147 -10.37 8.35 0.33
N LEU A 148 -11.30 7.56 0.88
CA LEU A 148 -12.56 7.21 0.19
C LEU A 148 -13.49 8.41 0.02
N MET A 149 -13.53 9.30 1.01
CA MET A 149 -14.30 10.55 0.94
C MET A 149 -13.71 11.49 -0.12
N ASP A 150 -12.39 11.64 -0.15
CA ASP A 150 -11.71 12.51 -1.13
C ASP A 150 -11.92 12.02 -2.56
N ALA A 151 -11.74 10.71 -2.80
CA ALA A 151 -12.00 10.11 -4.11
C ALA A 151 -13.48 10.22 -4.52
N ALA A 152 -14.41 10.06 -3.57
CA ALA A 152 -15.83 10.15 -3.85
C ALA A 152 -16.28 11.59 -4.14
N HIS A 153 -15.75 12.56 -3.39
CA HIS A 153 -16.01 13.98 -3.59
C HIS A 153 -15.57 14.44 -4.99
N ASN A 154 -14.40 13.98 -5.44
CA ASN A 154 -13.82 14.33 -6.73
C ASN A 154 -14.26 13.42 -7.89
N GLY A 155 -15.10 12.42 -7.64
CA GLY A 155 -15.67 11.57 -8.71
C GLY A 155 -14.72 10.49 -9.24
N HIS A 156 -13.66 10.14 -8.50
CA HIS A 156 -12.64 9.19 -8.94
C HIS A 156 -13.06 7.73 -8.72
N ALA A 157 -14.06 7.28 -9.49
CA ALA A 157 -14.62 5.93 -9.39
C ALA A 157 -13.59 4.77 -9.42
N PRO A 158 -12.51 4.81 -10.21
CA PRO A 158 -11.47 3.78 -10.15
C PRO A 158 -10.75 3.71 -8.79
N VAL A 159 -10.46 4.86 -8.16
CA VAL A 159 -9.86 4.89 -6.82
C VAL A 159 -10.87 4.43 -5.76
N VAL A 160 -12.12 4.86 -5.86
CA VAL A 160 -13.21 4.41 -4.96
C VAL A 160 -13.31 2.89 -4.97
N ARG A 161 -13.32 2.26 -6.16
CA ARG A 161 -13.32 0.81 -6.29
C ARG A 161 -12.12 0.17 -5.58
N LEU A 162 -10.92 0.68 -5.85
CA LEU A 162 -9.69 0.16 -5.27
C LEU A 162 -9.69 0.23 -3.73
N LEU A 163 -10.13 1.37 -3.17
CA LEU A 163 -10.22 1.55 -1.72
C LEU A 163 -11.23 0.58 -1.08
N LEU A 164 -12.39 0.39 -1.71
CA LEU A 164 -13.40 -0.60 -1.26
C LEU A 164 -12.86 -2.03 -1.32
N GLU A 165 -12.14 -2.39 -2.39
CA GLU A 165 -11.47 -3.69 -2.53
C GLU A 165 -10.38 -3.90 -1.46
N ALA A 166 -9.74 -2.81 -1.00
CA ALA A 166 -8.80 -2.81 0.11
C ALA A 166 -9.47 -2.77 1.50
N GLY A 167 -10.80 -2.77 1.56
CA GLY A 167 -11.57 -2.85 2.81
C GLY A 167 -11.92 -1.51 3.46
N ALA A 168 -11.86 -0.40 2.74
CA ALA A 168 -12.29 0.91 3.25
C ALA A 168 -13.76 0.90 3.72
N GLN A 169 -14.04 1.56 4.84
CA GLN A 169 -15.38 1.68 5.40
C GLN A 169 -16.21 2.70 4.62
N SER A 170 -17.15 2.21 3.81
CA SER A 170 -18.04 3.06 3.00
C SER A 170 -18.98 3.95 3.83
N ASP A 171 -19.23 3.60 5.09
CA ASP A 171 -20.12 4.31 6.01
C ASP A 171 -19.38 5.15 7.06
N ALA A 172 -18.06 5.27 6.96
CA ALA A 172 -17.26 6.17 7.79
C ALA A 172 -17.80 7.61 7.70
N ARG A 173 -17.73 8.34 8.82
CA ARG A 173 -18.28 9.71 8.94
C ARG A 173 -17.24 10.73 9.37
N ASP A 174 -17.11 11.82 8.64
CA ASP A 174 -16.28 12.97 9.02
C ASP A 174 -16.83 13.64 10.31
N VAL A 175 -16.15 14.69 10.79
CA VAL A 175 -16.58 15.44 11.98
C VAL A 175 -17.94 16.13 11.81
N ALA A 176 -18.38 16.37 10.58
CA ALA A 176 -19.69 16.93 10.25
C ALA A 176 -20.77 15.85 10.08
N GLY A 177 -20.42 14.56 10.22
CA GLY A 177 -21.31 13.43 10.05
C GLY A 177 -21.55 13.01 8.60
N LYS A 178 -20.80 13.54 7.62
CA LYS A 178 -20.92 13.19 6.21
C LYS A 178 -20.16 11.90 5.90
N THR A 179 -20.73 11.11 5.00
CA THR A 179 -20.12 9.90 4.42
C THR A 179 -19.65 10.19 2.99
N ALA A 180 -18.83 9.32 2.41
CA ALA A 180 -18.46 9.38 1.01
C ALA A 180 -19.68 9.45 0.07
N LEU A 181 -20.77 8.73 0.40
CA LEU A 181 -22.02 8.75 -0.37
C LEU A 181 -22.71 10.12 -0.36
N MET A 182 -22.55 10.90 0.71
CA MET A 182 -23.11 12.25 0.82
C MET A 182 -22.26 13.31 0.10
N MET A 183 -21.00 13.00 -0.20
CA MET A 183 -20.05 13.92 -0.82
C MET A 183 -20.00 13.83 -2.34
N THR A 184 -20.49 12.72 -2.91
CA THR A 184 -20.46 12.47 -4.35
C THR A 184 -21.74 12.91 -5.05
N ALA A 185 -21.59 13.49 -6.24
CA ALA A 185 -22.67 13.67 -7.22
C ALA A 185 -22.51 12.73 -8.43
N ASP A 186 -21.40 11.97 -8.50
CA ASP A 186 -21.08 11.11 -9.62
C ASP A 186 -21.92 9.81 -9.54
N PRO A 187 -22.71 9.48 -10.59
CA PRO A 187 -23.56 8.29 -10.58
C PRO A 187 -22.79 6.97 -10.49
N ASP A 188 -21.58 6.90 -11.03
CA ASP A 188 -20.76 5.69 -11.03
C ASP A 188 -20.17 5.46 -9.63
N VAL A 189 -19.61 6.50 -9.00
CA VAL A 189 -19.17 6.47 -7.60
C VAL A 189 -20.33 6.09 -6.68
N ARG A 190 -21.49 6.73 -6.88
CA ARG A 190 -22.69 6.43 -6.08
C ARG A 190 -23.06 4.95 -6.14
N ARG A 191 -23.06 4.34 -7.33
CA ARG A 191 -23.37 2.91 -7.49
C ARG A 191 -22.34 2.01 -6.80
N LEU A 192 -21.06 2.40 -6.78
CA LEU A 192 -20.03 1.65 -6.05
C LEU A 192 -20.26 1.67 -4.54
N LEU A 193 -20.59 2.84 -3.98
CA LEU A 193 -20.84 3.01 -2.54
C LEU A 193 -22.16 2.39 -2.06
N GLU A 194 -23.15 2.27 -2.95
CA GLU A 194 -24.43 1.60 -2.66
C GLU A 194 -24.38 0.08 -2.87
N ALA A 195 -23.30 -0.46 -3.45
CA ALA A 195 -23.16 -1.90 -3.66
C ALA A 195 -23.03 -2.64 -2.32
N PRO A 196 -23.68 -3.79 -2.13
CA PRO A 196 -23.48 -4.60 -0.93
C PRO A 196 -22.01 -5.00 -0.83
N ALA A 197 -21.43 -4.89 0.37
CA ALA A 197 -20.06 -5.33 0.63
C ALA A 197 -19.93 -6.79 0.15
N THR A 198 -19.06 -7.03 -0.83
CA THR A 198 -18.75 -8.39 -1.29
C THR A 198 -18.01 -9.09 -0.16
N THR A 199 -18.76 -9.93 0.59
CA THR A 199 -18.28 -10.84 1.64
C THR A 199 -17.31 -11.88 1.12
#